data_AF-A0A949H9B7-F1
#
_entry.id   AF-A0A949H9B7-F1
#
_cell.length_a   1.000
_cell.length_b   1.000
_cell.length_c   1.000
_cell.angle_alpha   90.00
_cell.angle_beta   90.00
_cell.angle_gamma   90.00
#
_symmetry.space_group_name_H-M   'P 1'
#
loop_
_entity.id
_entity.type
_entity.pdbx_description
1 polymer ?
#
loop_
_entity_poly.entity_id
_entity_poly.type
_entity_poly.pdbx_seq_one_letter_code
_entity_poly.pdbx_strand_id
1 'polypeptide(L)'
;MFWLNSLMASLHHLAAFTLTACLVYEWISFRATMPAVVARRIQRVDLWYGISAAVMLVAGVLRVIYFAKGADFYINSPLFWVKTALFVAVGLLSIIPTVAFLRWRVPADDQPLVVPGDEARRIRLVLNLQLGGLVLILLVAPAMARGIGLN
;
A
#
# COMPACT_ATOMS: atom_id res chain seq x y z
N MET A 1 -2.49 17.29 24.38
CA MET A 1 -2.02 15.94 24.00
C MET A 1 -3.08 15.09 23.29
N PHE A 2 -4.35 15.10 23.71
CA PHE A 2 -5.41 14.28 23.08
C PHE A 2 -5.70 14.61 21.61
N TRP A 3 -5.78 15.91 21.26
CA TRP A 3 -6.01 16.35 19.87
C TRP A 3 -4.91 15.90 18.90
N LEU A 4 -3.65 15.94 19.33
CA LEU A 4 -2.51 15.51 18.50
C LEU A 4 -2.52 14.00 18.26
N ASN A 5 -2.87 13.21 19.29
CA ASN A 5 -3.08 11.75 19.13
C ASN A 5 -4.17 11.44 18.10
N SER A 6 -5.31 12.15 18.20
CA SER A 6 -6.43 11.96 17.27
C SER A 6 -6.07 12.36 15.84
N LEU A 7 -5.41 13.52 15.66
CA LEU A 7 -4.96 13.98 14.34
C LEU A 7 -3.99 12.98 13.71
N MET A 8 -3.02 12.50 14.50
CA MET A 8 -2.04 11.52 14.06
C MET A 8 -2.70 10.20 13.66
N ALA A 9 -3.69 9.76 14.44
CA ALA A 9 -4.48 8.60 14.09
C ALA A 9 -5.25 8.82 12.78
N SER A 10 -5.93 9.95 12.62
CA SER A 10 -6.65 10.29 11.39
C SER A 10 -5.73 10.30 10.16
N LEU A 11 -4.54 10.89 10.27
CA LEU A 11 -3.55 10.92 9.19
C LEU A 11 -3.09 9.51 8.80
N HIS A 12 -2.83 8.65 9.77
CA HIS A 12 -2.48 7.25 9.52
C HIS A 12 -3.62 6.51 8.80
N HIS A 13 -4.87 6.66 9.23
CA HIS A 13 -6.00 6.01 8.57
C HIS A 13 -6.26 6.58 7.17
N LEU A 14 -6.15 7.90 6.99
CA LEU A 14 -6.30 8.53 5.68
C LEU A 14 -5.26 7.96 4.70
N ALA A 15 -4.00 7.84 5.13
CA ALA A 15 -2.97 7.17 4.35
C ALA A 15 -3.33 5.71 4.04
N ALA A 16 -3.94 4.97 4.98
CA ALA A 16 -4.37 3.58 4.75
C ALA A 16 -5.40 3.49 3.63
N PHE A 17 -6.41 4.36 3.69
CA PHE A 17 -7.52 4.36 2.76
C PHE A 17 -7.08 4.86 1.39
N THR A 18 -6.22 5.88 1.31
CA THR A 18 -5.61 6.33 0.05
C THR A 18 -4.79 5.21 -0.58
N LEU A 19 -3.91 4.56 0.19
CA LEU A 19 -3.10 3.43 -0.29
C LEU A 19 -3.98 2.30 -0.83
N THR A 20 -5.00 1.92 -0.05
CA THR A 20 -5.95 0.87 -0.42
C THR A 20 -6.69 1.23 -1.71
N ALA A 21 -7.19 2.47 -1.82
CA ALA A 21 -7.91 2.94 -2.99
C ALA A 21 -7.01 2.95 -4.25
N CYS A 22 -5.77 3.40 -4.13
CA CYS A 22 -4.80 3.38 -5.22
C CYS A 22 -4.52 1.95 -5.71
N LEU A 23 -4.22 1.02 -4.78
CA LEU A 23 -3.94 -0.37 -5.13
C LEU A 23 -5.13 -1.07 -5.79
N VAL A 24 -6.33 -0.85 -5.27
CA VAL A 24 -7.57 -1.38 -5.87
C VAL A 24 -7.77 -0.79 -7.26
N TYR A 25 -7.54 0.51 -7.43
CA TYR A 25 -7.65 1.16 -8.75
C TYR A 25 -6.67 0.55 -9.75
N GLU A 26 -5.39 0.40 -9.39
CA GLU A 26 -4.37 -0.24 -10.23
C GLU A 26 -4.79 -1.68 -10.59
N TRP A 27 -5.24 -2.46 -9.62
CA TRP A 27 -5.67 -3.84 -9.84
C TRP A 27 -6.87 -3.95 -10.78
N ILE A 28 -7.88 -3.08 -10.64
CA ILE A 28 -9.07 -3.11 -11.50
C ILE A 28 -8.74 -2.58 -12.90
N SER A 29 -7.93 -1.52 -12.99
CA SER A 29 -7.67 -0.80 -14.24
C SER A 29 -6.60 -1.44 -15.12
N PHE A 30 -5.62 -2.13 -14.51
CA PHE A 30 -4.52 -2.72 -15.25
C PHE A 30 -4.98 -3.85 -16.20
N ARG A 31 -4.60 -3.74 -17.47
CA ARG A 31 -4.82 -4.72 -18.54
C ARG A 31 -3.59 -4.74 -19.45
N ALA A 32 -3.34 -5.87 -20.13
CA ALA A 32 -2.22 -6.01 -21.06
C ALA A 32 -2.31 -5.01 -22.23
N THR A 33 -3.52 -4.72 -22.69
CA THR A 33 -3.80 -3.64 -23.63
C THR A 33 -4.78 -2.68 -22.98
N MET A 34 -4.43 -1.40 -22.89
CA MET A 34 -5.28 -0.39 -22.27
C MET A 34 -5.18 0.97 -22.96
N PRO A 35 -6.23 1.81 -22.90
CA PRO A 35 -6.17 3.16 -23.44
C PRO A 35 -5.04 3.98 -22.81
N ALA A 36 -4.42 4.86 -23.60
CA ALA A 36 -3.35 5.75 -23.15
C ALA A 36 -3.76 6.57 -21.91
N VAL A 37 -5.01 7.03 -21.84
CA VAL A 37 -5.55 7.75 -20.69
C VAL A 37 -5.55 6.92 -19.39
N VAL A 38 -5.79 5.61 -19.49
CA VAL A 38 -5.78 4.70 -18.34
C VAL A 38 -4.35 4.48 -17.88
N ALA A 39 -3.41 4.24 -18.80
CA ALA A 39 -1.99 4.08 -18.48
C ALA A 39 -1.41 5.32 -17.75
N ARG A 40 -1.69 6.54 -18.24
CA ARG A 40 -1.30 7.79 -17.55
C ARG A 40 -1.97 7.95 -16.19
N ARG A 41 -3.20 7.46 -16.02
CA ARG A 41 -3.89 7.50 -14.73
C ARG A 41 -3.28 6.51 -13.75
N ILE A 42 -2.93 5.30 -14.18
CA ILE A 42 -2.18 4.31 -13.37
C ILE A 42 -0.86 4.91 -12.88
N GLN A 43 -0.05 5.54 -13.76
CA GLN A 43 1.22 6.19 -13.35
C GLN A 43 1.02 7.25 -12.24
N ARG A 44 -0.03 8.08 -12.34
CA ARG A 44 -0.33 9.08 -11.30
C ARG A 44 -0.87 8.46 -10.02
N VAL A 45 -1.68 7.41 -10.12
CA VAL A 45 -2.24 6.70 -8.97
C VAL A 45 -1.15 5.96 -8.19
N ASP A 46 -0.19 5.37 -8.90
CA ASP A 46 0.98 4.68 -8.32
C ASP A 46 1.90 5.64 -7.55
N LEU A 47 2.06 6.88 -8.04
CA LEU A 47 2.73 7.94 -7.26
C LEU A 47 2.01 8.20 -5.92
N TRP A 48 0.69 8.31 -5.94
CA TRP A 48 -0.10 8.50 -4.70
C TRP A 48 -0.09 7.25 -3.81
N TYR A 49 -0.02 6.05 -4.39
CA TYR A 49 0.22 4.81 -3.65
C TYR A 49 1.56 4.89 -2.90
N GLY A 50 2.64 5.25 -3.59
CA GLY A 50 3.97 5.38 -2.98
C GLY A 50 4.02 6.45 -1.88
N ILE A 51 3.44 7.63 -2.12
CA ILE A 51 3.37 8.71 -1.12
C ILE A 51 2.56 8.24 0.10
N SER A 52 1.40 7.63 -0.10
CA SER A 52 0.56 7.15 1.00
C SER A 52 1.24 6.02 1.79
N ALA A 53 2.00 5.14 1.13
CA ALA A 53 2.81 4.12 1.80
C ALA A 53 3.93 4.74 2.66
N ALA A 54 4.61 5.76 2.17
CA ALA A 54 5.64 6.47 2.94
C ALA A 54 5.03 7.18 4.15
N VAL A 55 3.92 7.91 3.96
CA VAL A 55 3.19 8.58 5.05
C VAL A 55 2.70 7.56 6.08
N MET A 56 2.16 6.43 5.64
CA MET A 56 1.73 5.34 6.49
C MET A 56 2.86 4.80 7.37
N LEU A 57 4.03 4.57 6.78
CA LEU A 57 5.20 4.04 7.49
C LEU A 57 5.71 5.03 8.54
N VAL A 58 5.93 6.29 8.15
CA VAL A 58 6.37 7.35 9.06
C VAL A 58 5.34 7.53 10.18
N ALA A 59 4.06 7.56 9.84
CA ALA A 59 3.01 7.70 10.83
C ALA A 59 2.95 6.51 11.79
N GLY A 60 3.14 5.29 11.28
CA GLY A 60 3.21 4.08 12.08
C GLY A 60 4.34 4.11 13.10
N VAL A 61 5.56 4.48 12.66
CA VAL A 61 6.74 4.60 13.54
C VAL A 61 6.50 5.65 14.63
N LEU A 62 6.04 6.83 14.25
CA LEU A 62 5.72 7.90 15.20
C LEU A 62 4.66 7.45 16.21
N ARG A 63 3.67 6.65 15.78
CA ARG A 63 2.65 6.10 16.68
C ARG A 63 3.19 5.11 17.71
N VAL A 64 4.22 4.36 17.37
CA VAL A 64 4.88 3.43 18.30
C VAL A 64 5.70 4.18 19.35
N ILE A 65 6.42 5.24 18.94
CA ILE A 65 7.36 5.94 19.82
C ILE A 65 6.65 6.98 20.71
N TYR A 66 5.74 7.78 20.15
CA TYR A 66 5.25 9.01 20.80
C TYR A 66 3.75 9.01 21.15
N PHE A 67 2.97 8.04 20.69
CA PHE A 67 1.51 8.07 20.80
C PHE A 67 0.94 6.73 21.28
N ALA A 68 -0.39 6.63 21.32
CA ALA A 68 -1.14 5.40 21.55
C ALA A 68 -0.76 4.64 22.84
N LYS A 69 -0.49 3.32 22.75
CA LYS A 69 -0.36 2.40 23.89
C LYS A 69 1.06 2.29 24.47
N GLY A 70 1.99 3.16 24.02
CA GLY A 70 3.42 3.08 24.36
C GLY A 70 4.18 2.00 23.58
N ALA A 71 5.50 2.17 23.46
CA ALA A 71 6.35 1.31 22.65
C ALA A 71 6.34 -0.16 23.12
N ASP A 72 6.28 -0.40 24.43
CA ASP A 72 6.30 -1.74 25.02
C ASP A 72 5.13 -2.61 24.56
N PHE A 73 3.94 -2.04 24.38
CA PHE A 73 2.78 -2.76 23.85
C PHE A 73 3.05 -3.30 22.44
N TYR A 74 3.66 -2.47 21.58
CA TYR A 74 3.89 -2.82 20.18
C TYR A 74 5.03 -3.81 20.03
N ILE A 75 6.16 -3.58 20.69
CA ILE A 75 7.37 -4.41 20.57
C ILE A 75 7.11 -5.85 21.04
N ASN A 76 6.32 -6.02 22.11
CA ASN A 76 5.99 -7.33 22.64
C ASN A 76 4.87 -8.04 21.88
N SER A 77 4.17 -7.37 20.95
CA SER A 77 3.05 -7.96 20.21
C SER A 77 3.52 -8.73 18.97
N PRO A 78 3.35 -10.07 18.90
CA PRO A 78 3.71 -10.83 17.70
C PRO A 78 2.92 -10.36 16.47
N LEU A 79 1.65 -9.99 16.68
CA LEU A 79 0.78 -9.50 15.61
C LEU A 79 1.21 -8.11 15.10
N PHE A 80 1.88 -7.29 15.91
CA PHE A 80 2.48 -6.05 15.43
C PHE A 80 3.60 -6.35 14.43
N TRP A 81 4.48 -7.31 14.73
CA TRP A 81 5.54 -7.73 13.83
C TRP A 81 5.01 -8.38 12.56
N VAL A 82 4.02 -9.27 12.65
CA VAL A 82 3.36 -9.87 11.48
C VAL A 82 2.78 -8.78 10.57
N LYS A 83 2.01 -7.84 11.14
CA LYS A 83 1.43 -6.73 10.38
C LYS A 83 2.51 -5.88 9.70
N THR A 84 3.59 -5.57 10.42
CA THR A 84 4.68 -4.73 9.92
C THR A 84 5.45 -5.44 8.82
N ALA A 85 5.76 -6.73 9.00
CA ALA A 85 6.43 -7.54 7.99
C ALA A 85 5.59 -7.67 6.71
N LEU A 86 4.27 -7.90 6.84
CA LEU A 86 3.35 -7.91 5.70
C LEU A 86 3.35 -6.56 4.98
N PHE A 87 3.27 -5.45 5.71
CA PHE A 87 3.27 -4.10 5.11
C PHE A 87 4.57 -3.82 4.35
N VAL A 88 5.73 -4.15 4.94
CA VAL A 88 7.03 -4.03 4.29
C VAL A 88 7.12 -4.92 3.06
N ALA A 89 6.70 -6.18 3.15
CA ALA A 89 6.71 -7.11 2.01
C ALA A 89 5.83 -6.62 0.85
N VAL A 90 4.63 -6.11 1.13
CA VAL A 90 3.74 -5.51 0.13
C VAL A 90 4.37 -4.26 -0.50
N GLY A 91 5.02 -3.41 0.30
CA GLY A 91 5.74 -2.23 -0.20
C GLY A 91 6.96 -2.60 -1.06
N LEU A 92 7.70 -3.66 -0.71
CA LEU A 92 8.81 -4.13 -1.55
C LEU A 92 8.30 -4.74 -2.86
N LEU A 93 7.20 -5.50 -2.81
CA LEU A 93 6.54 -6.02 -4.00
C LEU A 93 6.09 -4.89 -4.94
N SER A 94 5.65 -3.75 -4.40
CA SER A 94 5.18 -2.61 -5.20
C SER A 94 6.25 -1.98 -6.07
N ILE A 95 7.54 -2.15 -5.74
CA ILE A 95 8.64 -1.63 -6.55
C ILE A 95 8.58 -2.18 -7.98
N ILE A 96 8.13 -3.43 -8.16
CA ILE A 96 8.03 -4.08 -9.48
C ILE A 96 7.06 -3.31 -10.41
N PRO A 97 5.75 -3.15 -10.07
CA PRO A 97 4.83 -2.38 -10.89
C PRO A 97 5.24 -0.91 -10.98
N THR A 98 5.70 -0.26 -9.90
CA THR A 98 6.13 1.15 -9.95
C THR A 98 7.23 1.38 -11.00
N VAL A 99 8.28 0.54 -11.02
CA VAL A 99 9.34 0.65 -12.02
C VAL A 99 8.81 0.40 -13.44
N ALA A 100 7.91 -0.57 -13.62
CA ALA A 100 7.30 -0.83 -14.92
C ALA A 100 6.48 0.38 -15.41
N PHE A 101 5.60 0.90 -14.55
CA PHE A 101 4.73 2.04 -14.85
C PHE A 101 5.55 3.28 -15.20
N LEU A 102 6.64 3.56 -14.49
CA LEU A 102 7.53 4.69 -14.79
C LEU A 102 8.27 4.53 -16.13
N ARG A 103 8.56 3.29 -16.56
CA ARG A 103 9.23 3.01 -17.83
C ARG A 103 8.32 3.11 -19.04
N TRP A 104 7.00 3.01 -18.84
CA TRP A 104 6.04 3.07 -19.94
C TRP A 104 6.09 4.43 -20.65
N ARG A 105 6.33 4.37 -21.96
CA ARG A 105 6.20 5.52 -22.85
C ARG A 105 4.79 5.54 -23.42
N VAL A 106 3.89 6.23 -22.73
CA VAL A 106 2.49 6.28 -23.14
C VAL A 106 2.36 7.11 -24.42
N PRO A 107 1.75 6.58 -25.51
CA PRO A 107 1.56 7.33 -26.75
C PRO A 107 0.75 8.63 -26.56
N ALA A 108 1.13 9.66 -27.30
CA ALA A 108 0.48 10.98 -27.27
C ALA A 108 -0.73 11.07 -28.22
N ASP A 109 -0.81 10.17 -29.20
CA ASP A 109 -1.85 10.07 -30.22
C ASP A 109 -3.04 9.19 -29.78
N ASP A 110 -3.17 8.97 -28.48
CA ASP A 110 -4.18 8.12 -27.84
C ASP A 110 -4.24 6.66 -28.34
N GLN A 111 -3.19 6.19 -29.03
CA GLN A 111 -3.05 4.76 -29.29
C GLN A 111 -2.99 3.97 -27.97
N PRO A 112 -3.61 2.77 -27.91
CA PRO A 112 -3.54 1.93 -26.73
C PRO A 112 -2.10 1.59 -26.36
N LEU A 113 -1.78 1.64 -25.07
CA LEU A 113 -0.54 1.07 -24.57
C LEU A 113 -0.68 -0.46 -24.56
N VAL A 114 0.27 -1.13 -25.20
CA VAL A 114 0.38 -2.59 -25.22
C VAL A 114 1.59 -2.99 -24.37
N VAL A 115 1.34 -3.70 -23.28
CA VAL A 115 2.36 -4.22 -22.37
C VAL A 115 2.73 -5.65 -22.81
N PRO A 116 4.02 -6.00 -22.91
CA PRO A 116 4.46 -7.36 -23.21
C PRO A 116 3.81 -8.39 -22.27
N GLY A 117 3.45 -9.57 -22.81
CA GLY A 117 2.63 -10.54 -22.08
C GLY A 117 3.27 -11.09 -20.80
N ASP A 118 4.60 -11.25 -20.79
CA ASP A 118 5.39 -11.65 -19.63
C ASP A 118 5.41 -10.57 -18.54
N GLU A 119 5.63 -9.31 -18.93
CA GLU A 119 5.56 -8.15 -18.04
C GLU A 119 4.14 -8.01 -17.47
N ALA A 120 3.11 -8.12 -18.31
CA ALA A 120 1.73 -8.00 -17.89
C ALA A 120 1.32 -9.09 -16.90
N ARG A 121 1.75 -10.34 -17.12
CA ARG A 121 1.51 -11.46 -16.18
C ARG A 121 2.20 -11.22 -14.86
N ARG A 122 3.44 -10.72 -14.87
CA ARG A 122 4.21 -10.40 -13.66
C ARG A 122 3.54 -9.29 -12.85
N ILE A 123 3.14 -8.19 -13.50
CA ILE A 123 2.42 -7.08 -12.85
C ILE A 123 1.11 -7.59 -12.25
N ARG A 124 0.34 -8.40 -12.99
CA ARG A 124 -0.93 -8.95 -12.49
C ARG A 124 -0.74 -9.83 -11.26
N LEU A 125 0.28 -10.69 -11.26
CA LEU A 125 0.61 -11.52 -10.12
C LEU A 125 0.98 -10.67 -8.90
N VAL A 126 1.82 -9.65 -9.09
CA VAL A 126 2.23 -8.75 -8.01
C VAL A 126 1.04 -8.00 -7.43
N LEU A 127 0.17 -7.42 -8.26
CA LEU A 127 -1.04 -6.72 -7.80
C LEU A 127 -1.97 -7.65 -6.99
N ASN A 128 -2.11 -8.92 -7.42
CA ASN A 128 -2.87 -9.93 -6.66
C ASN A 128 -2.24 -10.23 -5.29
N LEU A 129 -0.91 -10.39 -5.24
CA LEU A 129 -0.17 -10.63 -4.00
C LEU A 129 -0.26 -9.44 -3.04
N GLN A 130 -0.17 -8.22 -3.57
CA GLN A 130 -0.33 -7.00 -2.79
C GLN A 130 -1.73 -6.88 -2.20
N LEU A 131 -2.78 -7.19 -2.96
CA LEU A 131 -4.15 -7.23 -2.45
C LEU A 131 -4.33 -8.29 -1.37
N GLY A 132 -3.80 -9.51 -1.59
CA GLY A 132 -3.82 -10.56 -0.57
C GLY A 132 -3.12 -10.12 0.72
N GLY A 133 -1.93 -9.52 0.60
CA GLY A 133 -1.19 -8.96 1.73
C GLY A 133 -1.94 -7.84 2.43
N LEU A 134 -2.60 -6.95 1.69
CA LEU A 134 -3.43 -5.88 2.25
C LEU A 134 -4.61 -6.45 3.06
N VAL A 135 -5.31 -7.46 2.53
CA VAL A 135 -6.41 -8.12 3.26
C VAL A 135 -5.90 -8.75 4.56
N LEU A 136 -4.75 -9.44 4.52
CA LEU A 136 -4.15 -10.02 5.73
C LEU A 136 -3.80 -8.94 6.76
N ILE A 137 -3.22 -7.81 6.33
CA ILE A 137 -2.94 -6.66 7.20
C ILE A 137 -4.22 -6.15 7.87
N LEU A 138 -5.32 -6.01 7.11
CA LEU A 138 -6.61 -5.55 7.63
C LEU A 138 -7.24 -6.53 8.63
N LEU A 139 -7.01 -7.84 8.49
CA LEU A 139 -7.46 -8.85 9.44
C LEU A 139 -6.62 -8.87 10.73
N VAL A 140 -5.29 -8.72 10.60
CA VAL A 140 -4.36 -8.74 11.74
C VAL A 140 -4.44 -7.45 12.57
N ALA A 141 -4.66 -6.30 11.95
CA ALA A 141 -4.69 -4.99 12.61
C ALA A 141 -5.66 -4.90 13.81
N PRO A 142 -6.96 -5.27 13.71
CA PRO A 142 -7.89 -5.20 14.84
C PRO A 142 -7.58 -6.24 15.93
N ALA A 143 -7.09 -7.43 15.56
CA ALA A 143 -6.68 -8.45 16.53
C ALA A 143 -5.50 -7.96 17.40
N MET A 144 -4.49 -7.36 16.76
CA MET A 144 -3.37 -6.71 17.43
C MET A 144 -3.82 -5.54 18.30
N ALA A 145 -4.75 -4.70 17.83
CA ALA A 145 -5.27 -3.58 18.61
C ALA A 145 -5.99 -4.02 19.90
N ARG A 146 -6.53 -5.25 19.93
CA ARG A 146 -7.16 -5.87 21.11
C ARG A 146 -6.17 -6.61 22.01
N GLY A 147 -4.90 -6.71 21.62
CA GLY A 147 -3.87 -7.40 22.41
C GLY A 147 -3.91 -8.93 22.30
N ILE A 148 -4.57 -9.49 21.29
CA ILE A 148 -4.60 -10.93 21.08
C ILE A 148 -3.17 -11.43 20.83
N GLY A 149 -2.76 -12.47 21.58
CA GLY A 149 -1.42 -13.06 21.48
C GLY A 149 -0.33 -12.35 22.30
N LEU A 150 -0.70 -11.39 23.14
CA LEU A 150 0.14 -10.92 24.26
C LEU A 150 -0.22 -11.78 25.48
N ASN A 151 0.74 -12.58 25.95
CA ASN A 151 0.64 -13.42 27.16
C ASN A 151 1.51 -12.83 28.27
#